data_AF-A0AAV5AR94-F1
#
_entry.id   AF-A0AAV5AR94-F1
#
_cell.length_a   1.000
_cell.length_b   1.000
_cell.length_c   1.000
_cell.angle_alpha   90.00
_cell.angle_beta   90.00
_cell.angle_gamma   90.00
#
_symmetry.space_group_name_H-M   'P 1'
#
loop_
_entity.id
_entity.type
_entity.pdbx_description
1 polymer ?
#
loop_
_entity_poly.entity_id
_entity_poly.type
_entity_poly.pdbx_seq_one_letter_code
_entity_poly.pdbx_strand_id
1 'polypeptide(L)'
;MLIHVHQLGDTLDVSINCGVANNFSVSQLFYIKLFHKLHSLSPSLLDESIRDDGVQNLANFLESRQSTVHGENVKLLKDDANLLNLSGWTPPLSKDPYTKATQGFHHPQLVRLMCPVSCLVKFDTEPNFHQSLIDGKFVPAHDDWPLFLFDEIAFDPDDLPKTFLRSLLLIQAWRIIFIGPTAANGLTNI
;
A
#
# COMPACT_ATOMS: atom_id res chain seq x y z
N MET A 1 -23.35 -11.90 -33.82
CA MET A 1 -24.08 -11.68 -32.55
C MET A 1 -24.05 -10.19 -32.27
N LEU A 2 -25.20 -9.50 -32.36
CA LEU A 2 -25.31 -8.06 -32.11
C LEU A 2 -25.92 -7.86 -30.72
N ILE A 3 -25.17 -7.23 -29.82
CA ILE A 3 -25.62 -6.89 -28.47
C ILE A 3 -25.93 -5.39 -28.46
N HIS A 4 -27.20 -5.05 -28.24
CA HIS A 4 -27.65 -3.67 -28.08
C HIS A 4 -27.87 -3.38 -26.60
N VAL A 5 -27.10 -2.43 -26.08
CA VAL A 5 -27.22 -1.96 -24.69
C VAL A 5 -27.86 -0.59 -24.71
N HIS A 6 -29.05 -0.48 -24.14
CA HIS A 6 -29.77 0.79 -23.99
C HIS A 6 -29.78 1.19 -22.52
N GLN A 7 -29.40 2.43 -22.24
CA GLN A 7 -29.44 2.97 -20.88
C GLN A 7 -30.80 3.65 -20.65
N LEU A 8 -31.57 3.13 -19.69
CA LEU A 8 -32.83 3.71 -19.20
C LEU A 8 -32.63 4.13 -17.74
N GLY A 9 -32.30 5.41 -17.53
CA GLY A 9 -32.03 5.96 -16.20
C GLY A 9 -30.81 5.30 -15.54
N ASP A 10 -30.96 4.85 -14.29
CA ASP A 10 -29.92 4.13 -13.54
C ASP A 10 -29.84 2.63 -13.87
N THR A 11 -30.68 2.17 -14.82
CA THR A 11 -30.76 0.78 -15.27
C THR A 11 -30.30 0.65 -16.72
N LEU A 12 -29.44 -0.33 -16.98
CA LEU A 12 -29.00 -0.71 -18.32
C LEU A 12 -29.79 -1.92 -18.75
N ASP A 13 -30.50 -1.80 -19.86
CA ASP A 13 -31.21 -2.88 -20.51
C ASP A 13 -30.32 -3.48 -21.60
N VAL A 14 -29.99 -4.76 -21.47
CA VAL A 14 -29.04 -5.48 -22.33
C VAL A 14 -29.84 -6.46 -23.17
N SER A 15 -30.07 -6.10 -24.42
CA SER A 15 -30.72 -6.97 -25.40
C SER A 15 -29.66 -7.67 -26.24
N ILE A 16 -29.50 -8.98 -26.01
CA ILE A 16 -28.71 -9.85 -26.88
C ILE A 16 -29.66 -10.41 -27.92
N ASN A 17 -29.54 -9.96 -29.18
CA ASN A 17 -30.41 -10.44 -30.24
C ASN A 17 -29.91 -11.83 -30.71
N CYS A 18 -30.28 -12.87 -29.95
CA CYS A 18 -29.94 -14.27 -30.21
C CYS A 18 -31.18 -15.17 -30.42
N GLY A 19 -32.40 -14.60 -30.45
CA GLY A 19 -33.62 -15.39 -30.63
C GLY A 19 -34.00 -16.27 -29.42
N VAL A 20 -33.35 -16.09 -28.28
CA VAL A 20 -33.68 -16.77 -27.01
C VAL A 20 -33.95 -15.68 -25.95
N ALA A 21 -35.09 -15.78 -25.27
CA ALA A 21 -35.42 -14.88 -24.17
C ALA A 21 -34.41 -15.08 -23.04
N ASN A 22 -33.53 -14.11 -22.82
CA ASN A 22 -32.43 -14.23 -21.87
C ASN A 22 -32.84 -13.68 -20.50
N ASN A 23 -33.28 -14.56 -19.59
CA ASN A 23 -33.38 -14.24 -18.17
C ASN A 23 -31.98 -14.36 -17.53
N PHE A 24 -31.27 -13.24 -17.41
CA PHE A 24 -30.00 -13.20 -16.68
C PHE A 24 -30.23 -13.09 -15.17
N SER A 25 -29.40 -13.78 -14.40
CA SER A 25 -29.33 -13.59 -12.95
C SER A 25 -28.76 -12.22 -12.57
N VAL A 26 -29.02 -11.77 -11.34
CA VAL A 26 -28.45 -10.52 -10.79
C VAL A 26 -26.92 -10.50 -10.88
N SER A 27 -26.26 -11.63 -10.61
CA SER A 27 -24.80 -11.76 -10.72
C SER A 27 -24.33 -11.60 -12.17
N GLN A 28 -25.01 -12.20 -13.13
CA GLN A 28 -24.66 -12.05 -14.56
C GLN A 28 -24.83 -10.60 -15.02
N LEU A 29 -25.90 -9.91 -14.61
CA LEU A 29 -26.09 -8.50 -14.90
C LEU A 29 -24.98 -7.62 -14.29
N PHE A 30 -24.50 -7.96 -13.09
CA PHE A 30 -23.36 -7.28 -12.48
C PHE A 30 -22.08 -7.44 -13.33
N TYR A 31 -21.74 -8.67 -13.76
CA TYR A 31 -20.56 -8.92 -14.58
C TYR A 31 -20.64 -8.22 -15.95
N ILE A 32 -21.82 -8.20 -16.58
CA ILE A 32 -22.04 -7.48 -17.84
C ILE A 32 -21.82 -5.96 -17.65
N LYS A 33 -22.36 -5.38 -16.56
CA LYS A 33 -22.13 -3.96 -16.23
C LYS A 33 -20.64 -3.67 -16.01
N LEU A 34 -19.94 -4.54 -15.28
CA LEU A 34 -18.51 -4.40 -15.04
C LEU A 34 -17.72 -4.46 -16.35
N PHE A 35 -18.02 -5.43 -17.23
CA PHE A 35 -17.39 -5.59 -18.53
C PHE A 35 -17.54 -4.34 -19.40
N HIS A 36 -18.75 -3.78 -19.53
CA HIS A 36 -18.97 -2.56 -20.30
C HIS A 36 -18.24 -1.36 -19.73
N LYS A 37 -18.20 -1.23 -18.39
CA LYS A 37 -17.48 -0.14 -17.74
C LYS A 37 -15.97 -0.25 -18.00
N LEU A 38 -15.39 -1.44 -17.88
CA LEU A 38 -13.99 -1.68 -18.23
C LEU A 38 -13.73 -1.43 -19.72
N HIS A 39 -14.62 -1.86 -20.60
CA HIS A 39 -14.49 -1.67 -22.05
C HIS A 39 -14.54 -0.19 -22.43
N SER A 40 -15.37 0.61 -21.75
CA SER A 40 -15.39 2.07 -21.95
C SER A 40 -14.10 2.76 -21.54
N LEU A 41 -13.38 2.22 -20.57
CA LEU A 41 -12.13 2.79 -20.05
C LEU A 41 -10.92 2.38 -20.90
N SER A 42 -10.90 1.13 -21.38
CA SER A 42 -9.82 0.62 -22.21
C SER A 42 -10.35 -0.44 -23.19
N PRO A 43 -10.82 -0.03 -24.39
CA PRO A 43 -11.38 -0.95 -25.38
C PRO A 43 -10.36 -2.03 -25.80
N SER A 44 -9.12 -1.63 -26.04
CA SER A 44 -8.03 -2.50 -26.50
C SER A 44 -7.66 -3.61 -25.51
N LEU A 45 -7.92 -3.39 -24.22
CA LEU A 45 -7.59 -4.35 -23.15
C LEU A 45 -8.55 -5.55 -23.15
N LEU A 46 -9.81 -5.33 -23.52
CA LEU A 46 -10.84 -6.37 -23.52
C LEU A 46 -10.98 -7.08 -24.85
N ASP A 47 -10.54 -6.48 -25.95
CA ASP A 47 -10.43 -7.17 -27.24
C ASP A 47 -9.52 -8.41 -27.15
N GLU A 48 -8.48 -8.39 -26.30
CA GLU A 48 -7.65 -9.57 -26.00
C GLU A 48 -8.38 -10.61 -25.13
N SER A 49 -9.34 -10.18 -24.29
CA SER A 49 -10.06 -11.04 -23.36
C SER A 49 -11.17 -11.89 -24.00
N ILE A 50 -11.59 -11.54 -25.22
CA ILE A 50 -12.64 -12.22 -25.99
C ILE A 50 -12.13 -13.53 -26.64
N ARG A 51 -10.81 -13.76 -26.66
CA ARG A 51 -10.17 -14.96 -27.20
C ARG A 51 -10.20 -16.12 -26.18
N ASP A 52 -10.02 -17.36 -26.65
CA ASP A 52 -9.77 -18.50 -25.75
C ASP A 52 -8.54 -18.18 -24.86
N ASP A 53 -8.65 -18.46 -23.55
CA ASP A 53 -7.72 -18.06 -22.48
C ASP A 53 -7.57 -16.53 -22.25
N GLY A 54 -8.30 -15.69 -22.97
CA GLY A 54 -8.22 -14.23 -22.90
C GLY A 54 -8.54 -13.65 -21.51
N VAL A 55 -9.48 -14.26 -20.79
CA VAL A 55 -9.81 -13.85 -19.42
C VAL A 55 -8.66 -14.13 -18.46
N GLN A 56 -8.01 -15.30 -18.57
CA GLN A 56 -6.85 -15.64 -17.73
C GLN A 56 -5.65 -14.76 -18.09
N ASN A 57 -5.43 -14.49 -19.38
CA ASN A 57 -4.38 -13.59 -19.84
C ASN A 57 -4.60 -12.16 -19.36
N LEU A 58 -5.84 -11.67 -19.40
CA LEU A 58 -6.22 -10.37 -18.87
C LEU A 58 -6.01 -10.31 -17.35
N ALA A 59 -6.42 -11.34 -16.60
CA ALA A 59 -6.19 -11.42 -15.17
C ALA A 59 -4.69 -11.38 -14.85
N ASN A 60 -3.88 -12.24 -15.49
CA ASN A 60 -2.43 -12.26 -15.35
C ASN A 60 -1.80 -10.91 -15.72
N PHE A 61 -2.30 -10.27 -16.78
CA PHE A 61 -1.84 -8.94 -17.20
C PHE A 61 -2.13 -7.90 -16.12
N LEU A 62 -3.36 -7.83 -15.60
CA LEU A 62 -3.74 -6.89 -14.55
C LEU A 62 -2.92 -7.11 -13.27
N GLU A 63 -2.74 -8.37 -12.86
CA GLU A 63 -1.88 -8.75 -11.72
C GLU A 63 -0.43 -8.33 -11.94
N SER A 64 0.10 -8.52 -13.16
CA SER A 64 1.48 -8.11 -13.52
C SER A 64 1.64 -6.59 -13.47
N ARG A 65 0.64 -5.84 -13.94
CA ARG A 65 0.66 -4.38 -13.91
C ARG A 65 0.53 -3.85 -12.50
N GLN A 66 -0.38 -4.41 -11.72
CA GLN A 66 -0.52 -4.09 -10.31
C GLN A 66 0.79 -4.34 -9.55
N SER A 67 1.39 -5.51 -9.73
CA SER A 67 2.67 -5.86 -9.10
C SER A 67 3.79 -4.91 -9.52
N THR A 68 3.83 -4.52 -10.80
CA THR A 68 4.80 -3.56 -11.32
C THR A 68 4.62 -2.18 -10.68
N VAL A 69 3.38 -1.68 -10.61
CA VAL A 69 3.07 -0.39 -9.96
C VAL A 69 3.42 -0.41 -8.48
N HIS A 70 3.14 -1.51 -7.77
CA HIS A 70 3.57 -1.65 -6.38
C HIS A 70 5.10 -1.63 -6.26
N GLY A 71 5.82 -2.33 -7.14
CA GLY A 71 7.28 -2.31 -7.19
C GLY A 71 7.83 -0.90 -7.45
N GLU A 72 7.23 -0.16 -8.37
CA GLU A 72 7.57 1.24 -8.66
C GLU A 72 7.31 2.15 -7.46
N ASN A 73 6.15 2.03 -6.80
CA ASN A 73 5.82 2.81 -5.61
C ASN A 73 6.74 2.49 -4.42
N VAL A 74 7.10 1.21 -4.22
CA VAL A 74 8.08 0.80 -3.20
C VAL A 74 9.46 1.40 -3.50
N LYS A 75 9.86 1.44 -4.78
CA LYS A 75 11.10 2.10 -5.18
C LYS A 75 11.03 3.61 -4.91
N LEU A 76 9.90 4.24 -5.21
CA LEU A 76 9.70 5.65 -4.97
C LEU A 76 9.87 6.02 -3.49
N LEU A 77 9.39 5.18 -2.56
CA LEU A 77 9.62 5.36 -1.12
C LEU A 77 11.11 5.39 -0.75
N LYS A 78 11.95 4.65 -1.47
CA LYS A 78 13.41 4.63 -1.25
C LYS A 78 14.08 5.88 -1.82
N ASP A 79 13.61 6.34 -2.98
CA ASP A 79 14.25 7.42 -3.74
C ASP A 79 13.84 8.83 -3.26
N ASP A 80 12.65 8.96 -2.64
CA ASP A 80 12.11 10.23 -2.17
C ASP A 80 11.60 10.19 -0.71
N ALA A 81 12.51 10.49 0.22
CA ALA A 81 12.22 10.64 1.64
C ALA A 81 11.18 11.73 1.98
N ASN A 82 10.91 12.68 1.06
CA ASN A 82 9.88 13.71 1.30
C ASN A 82 8.47 13.11 1.33
N LEU A 83 8.24 11.99 0.64
CA LEU A 83 6.92 11.36 0.58
C LEU A 83 6.42 10.85 1.93
N LEU A 84 7.36 10.58 2.84
CA LEU A 84 7.09 10.18 4.22
C LEU A 84 7.36 11.33 5.21
N ASN A 85 7.55 12.56 4.72
CA ASN A 85 7.89 13.73 5.53
C ASN A 85 9.20 13.57 6.35
N LEU A 86 10.17 12.80 5.85
CA LEU A 86 11.42 12.50 6.56
C LEU A 86 12.55 13.49 6.25
N SER A 87 12.28 14.53 5.45
CA SER A 87 13.29 15.45 4.93
C SER A 87 13.88 16.43 5.97
N GLY A 88 13.25 16.54 7.14
CA GLY A 88 13.78 17.30 8.28
C GLY A 88 14.76 16.52 9.16
N TRP A 89 15.12 15.29 8.79
CA TRP A 89 15.97 14.44 9.63
C TRP A 89 17.45 14.78 9.54
N THR A 90 18.18 14.48 10.62
CA THR A 90 19.59 14.85 10.81
C THR A 90 20.38 13.63 11.30
N PRO A 91 21.35 13.11 10.53
CA PRO A 91 21.71 13.54 9.17
C PRO A 91 20.58 13.26 8.16
N PRO A 92 20.56 13.91 6.99
CA PRO A 92 19.63 13.52 5.93
C PRO A 92 19.80 12.04 5.55
N LEU A 93 18.70 11.38 5.22
CA LEU A 93 18.73 10.00 4.73
C LEU A 93 19.55 9.94 3.43
N SER A 94 20.60 9.11 3.41
CA SER A 94 21.39 8.92 2.21
C SER A 94 20.58 8.21 1.12
N LYS A 95 20.60 8.80 -0.08
CA LYS A 95 20.09 8.17 -1.32
C LYS A 95 21.08 7.19 -1.93
N ASP A 96 22.32 7.20 -1.47
CA ASP A 96 23.34 6.27 -1.93
C ASP A 96 23.15 4.90 -1.25
N PRO A 97 22.83 3.83 -2.02
CA PRO A 97 22.64 2.48 -1.47
C PRO A 97 23.91 1.88 -0.86
N TYR A 98 25.10 2.43 -1.15
CA TYR A 98 26.37 1.99 -0.58
C TYR A 98 26.68 2.66 0.77
N THR A 99 25.99 3.75 1.09
CA THR A 99 26.18 4.51 2.34
C THR A 99 25.19 4.04 3.41
N LYS A 100 25.59 3.03 4.20
CA LYS A 100 24.77 2.46 5.29
C LYS A 100 24.82 3.27 6.60
N ALA A 101 25.73 4.22 6.72
CA ALA A 101 25.96 4.97 7.95
C ALA A 101 24.78 5.87 8.39
N THR A 102 23.84 6.17 7.48
CA THR A 102 22.66 7.02 7.74
C THR A 102 21.35 6.22 7.72
N GLN A 103 21.43 4.89 7.87
CA GLN A 103 20.28 4.00 7.76
C GLN A 103 20.15 3.06 8.96
N GLY A 104 18.93 2.57 9.20
CA GLY A 104 18.63 1.63 10.28
C GLY A 104 19.02 2.18 11.66
N PHE A 105 19.67 1.33 12.48
CA PHE A 105 20.08 1.68 13.84
C PHE A 105 21.18 2.74 13.93
N HIS A 106 21.88 3.06 12.83
CA HIS A 106 22.93 4.09 12.85
C HIS A 106 22.36 5.51 12.79
N HIS A 107 21.09 5.67 12.39
CA HIS A 107 20.47 6.98 12.23
C HIS A 107 19.64 7.33 13.48
N PRO A 108 19.86 8.51 14.12
CA PRO A 108 19.24 8.87 15.40
C PRO A 108 17.70 8.84 15.42
N GLN A 109 17.02 9.34 14.39
CA GLN A 109 15.55 9.26 14.34
C GLN A 109 15.05 7.84 14.01
N LEU A 110 15.64 7.16 13.01
CA LEU A 110 15.21 5.81 12.61
C LEU A 110 15.39 4.78 13.72
N VAL A 111 16.46 4.88 14.51
CA VAL A 111 16.70 3.89 15.57
C VAL A 111 15.58 3.89 16.61
N ARG A 112 15.02 5.06 16.94
CA ARG A 112 13.90 5.16 17.88
C ARG A 112 12.63 4.56 17.29
N LEU A 113 12.36 4.81 16.00
CA LEU A 113 11.23 4.22 15.27
C LEU A 113 11.33 2.70 15.12
N MET A 114 12.55 2.18 14.96
CA MET A 114 12.84 0.74 14.86
C MET A 114 12.99 0.07 16.23
N CYS A 115 13.08 0.85 17.31
CA CYS A 115 13.21 0.31 18.65
C CYS A 115 11.95 -0.50 18.99
N PRO A 116 12.11 -1.72 19.55
CA PRO A 116 11.00 -2.44 20.14
C PRO A 116 10.26 -1.57 21.15
N VAL A 117 8.94 -1.59 21.07
CA VAL A 117 8.08 -0.85 21.99
C VAL A 117 8.26 -1.33 23.44
N SER A 118 8.47 -2.64 23.63
CA SER A 118 8.80 -3.27 24.91
C SER A 118 10.04 -2.66 25.58
N CYS A 119 10.95 -2.08 24.80
CA CYS A 119 12.20 -1.49 25.24
C CYS A 119 12.22 0.03 25.10
N LEU A 120 11.11 0.69 24.73
CA LEU A 120 11.10 2.12 24.46
C LEU A 120 11.48 2.96 25.70
N VAL A 121 10.97 2.59 26.88
CA VAL A 121 11.34 3.24 28.15
C VAL A 121 12.84 3.11 28.39
N LYS A 122 13.41 1.92 28.13
CA LYS A 122 14.85 1.67 28.26
C LYS A 122 15.65 2.49 27.26
N PHE A 123 15.16 2.61 26.03
CA PHE A 123 15.77 3.43 24.98
C PHE A 123 15.81 4.92 25.37
N ASP A 124 14.72 5.45 25.91
CA ASP A 124 14.61 6.87 26.28
C ASP A 124 15.35 7.21 27.60
N THR A 125 15.60 6.23 28.49
CA THR A 125 16.22 6.44 29.81
C THR A 125 17.68 6.01 29.91
N GLU A 126 18.14 5.02 29.13
CA GLU A 126 19.51 4.50 29.18
C GLU A 126 20.35 5.01 28.00
N PRO A 127 21.35 5.89 28.23
CA PRO A 127 22.14 6.49 27.15
C PRO A 127 22.90 5.49 26.26
N ASN A 128 23.23 4.32 26.82
CA ASN A 128 24.02 3.30 26.15
C ASN A 128 23.16 2.28 25.38
N PHE A 129 21.83 2.32 25.51
CA PHE A 129 20.96 1.33 24.88
C PHE A 129 20.98 1.43 23.36
N HIS A 130 21.00 2.64 22.81
CA HIS A 130 21.19 2.87 21.37
C HIS A 130 22.49 2.21 20.87
N GLN A 131 23.62 2.41 21.55
CA GLN A 131 24.88 1.77 21.16
C GLN A 131 24.80 0.25 21.23
N SER A 132 24.04 -0.31 22.18
CA SER A 132 23.83 -1.75 22.28
C SER A 132 23.09 -2.35 21.08
N LEU A 133 22.16 -1.59 20.48
CA LEU A 133 21.47 -1.94 19.23
C LEU A 133 22.42 -1.90 18.04
N ILE A 134 23.26 -0.86 17.95
CA ILE A 134 24.26 -0.72 16.87
C ILE A 134 25.29 -1.84 16.93
N ASP A 135 25.82 -2.13 18.12
CA ASP A 135 26.85 -3.14 18.33
C ASP A 135 26.30 -4.59 18.20
N GLY A 136 24.98 -4.75 18.10
CA GLY A 136 24.32 -6.07 18.12
C GLY A 136 24.41 -6.77 19.47
N LYS A 137 24.70 -6.04 20.55
CA LYS A 137 24.69 -6.57 21.94
C LYS A 137 23.27 -6.81 22.42
N PHE A 138 22.33 -5.99 21.95
CA PHE A 138 20.90 -6.21 22.11
C PHE A 138 20.30 -6.49 20.73
N VAL A 139 19.64 -7.62 20.60
CA VAL A 139 18.97 -8.04 19.36
C VAL A 139 17.48 -8.17 19.67
N PRO A 140 16.63 -7.30 19.07
CA PRO A 140 15.18 -7.46 19.16
C PRO A 140 14.73 -8.86 18.77
N ALA A 141 13.77 -9.41 19.50
CA ALA A 141 13.15 -10.68 19.16
C ALA A 141 12.21 -10.54 17.95
N HIS A 142 11.69 -11.65 17.45
CA HIS A 142 10.79 -11.66 16.28
C HIS A 142 9.37 -11.17 16.61
N ASP A 143 9.00 -11.20 17.88
CA ASP A 143 7.76 -10.71 18.46
C ASP A 143 7.90 -9.28 19.05
N ASP A 144 9.09 -8.71 19.01
CA ASP A 144 9.37 -7.34 19.41
C ASP A 144 8.98 -6.35 18.30
N TRP A 145 7.75 -5.84 18.38
CA TRP A 145 7.24 -4.89 17.39
C TRP A 145 7.92 -3.53 17.48
N PRO A 146 8.37 -2.96 16.36
CA PRO A 146 8.98 -1.64 16.33
C PRO A 146 7.95 -0.51 16.55
N LEU A 147 8.39 0.59 17.14
CA LEU A 147 7.57 1.75 17.46
C LEU A 147 6.78 2.30 16.27
N PHE A 148 7.35 2.30 15.05
CA PHE A 148 6.65 2.83 13.88
C PHE A 148 5.36 2.07 13.52
N LEU A 149 5.05 0.93 14.14
CA LEU A 149 3.75 0.28 13.96
C LEU A 149 2.65 0.93 14.82
N PHE A 150 3.01 1.74 15.81
CA PHE A 150 2.08 2.31 16.78
C PHE A 150 1.88 3.80 16.55
N ASP A 151 0.71 4.31 16.92
CA ASP A 151 0.48 5.76 17.00
C ASP A 151 1.37 6.35 18.12
N GLU A 152 2.40 7.11 17.75
CA GLU A 152 3.36 7.71 18.68
C GLU A 152 2.73 8.74 19.64
N ILE A 153 1.61 9.36 19.26
CA ILE A 153 0.94 10.39 20.07
C ILE A 153 0.01 9.73 21.09
N ALA A 154 -0.72 8.71 20.65
CA ALA A 154 -1.67 7.99 21.49
C ALA A 154 -1.06 6.77 22.21
N PHE A 155 0.25 6.55 22.07
CA PHE A 155 0.93 5.35 22.55
C PHE A 155 0.71 5.13 24.04
N ASP A 156 0.18 3.96 24.39
CA ASP A 156 -0.09 3.52 25.75
C ASP A 156 0.61 2.16 25.96
N PRO A 157 1.65 2.08 26.82
CA PRO A 157 2.35 0.83 27.08
C PRO A 157 1.47 -0.21 27.77
N ASP A 158 0.40 0.21 28.44
CA ASP A 158 -0.52 -0.69 29.14
C ASP A 158 -1.65 -1.22 28.23
N ASP A 159 -1.83 -0.61 27.04
CA ASP A 159 -2.85 -0.99 26.04
C ASP A 159 -2.30 -0.94 24.60
N LEU A 160 -1.29 -1.77 24.33
CA LEU A 160 -0.64 -1.88 23.01
C LEU A 160 -1.62 -2.10 21.84
N PRO A 161 -2.65 -2.99 21.94
CA PRO A 161 -3.54 -3.26 20.81
C PRO A 161 -4.32 -2.02 20.33
N LYS A 162 -4.58 -1.06 21.22
CA LYS A 162 -5.34 0.15 20.90
C LYS A 162 -4.67 1.00 19.81
N THR A 163 -3.35 1.07 19.83
CA THR A 163 -2.55 1.91 18.92
C THR A 163 -1.81 1.12 17.84
N PHE A 164 -1.93 -0.21 17.83
CA PHE A 164 -1.27 -1.07 16.85
C PHE A 164 -1.76 -0.83 15.41
N LEU A 165 -0.80 -0.74 14.48
CA LEU A 165 -0.97 -0.41 13.05
C LEU A 165 -1.64 0.95 12.79
N ARG A 166 -1.45 1.93 13.68
CA ARG A 166 -2.06 3.26 13.57
C ARG A 166 -1.06 4.41 13.37
N SER A 167 0.23 4.12 13.20
CA SER A 167 1.20 5.20 12.98
C SER A 167 0.93 5.95 11.66
N LEU A 168 1.17 7.26 11.68
CA LEU A 168 1.06 8.09 10.49
C LEU A 168 2.02 7.61 9.40
N LEU A 169 3.25 7.24 9.78
CA LEU A 169 4.29 6.76 8.85
C LEU A 169 3.85 5.50 8.11
N LEU A 170 3.28 4.53 8.83
CA LEU A 170 2.79 3.27 8.27
C LEU A 170 1.63 3.52 7.31
N ILE A 171 0.67 4.36 7.72
CA ILE A 171 -0.50 4.70 6.90
C ILE A 171 -0.05 5.42 5.63
N GLN A 172 0.88 6.38 5.72
CA GLN A 172 1.43 7.07 4.55
C GLN A 172 2.14 6.10 3.59
N ALA A 173 3.02 5.24 4.11
CA ALA A 173 3.71 4.24 3.30
C ALA A 173 2.73 3.29 2.60
N TRP A 174 1.71 2.80 3.32
CA TRP A 174 0.66 1.95 2.75
C TRP A 174 -0.08 2.65 1.61
N ARG A 175 -0.48 3.91 1.79
CA ARG A 175 -1.17 4.69 0.74
C ARG A 175 -0.28 4.87 -0.49
N ILE A 176 1.00 5.14 -0.31
CA ILE A 176 1.95 5.28 -1.43
C ILE A 176 2.06 3.97 -2.20
N ILE A 177 2.23 2.85 -1.50
CA ILE A 177 2.41 1.53 -2.13
C ILE A 177 1.16 1.12 -2.91
N PHE A 178 -0.01 1.21 -2.28
CA PHE A 178 -1.24 0.60 -2.81
C PHE A 178 -2.14 1.54 -3.62
N ILE A 179 -2.06 2.85 -3.37
CA ILE A 179 -2.91 3.84 -4.04
C ILE A 179 -2.07 4.74 -4.95
N GLY A 180 -0.90 5.18 -4.45
CA GLY A 180 0.05 6.02 -5.16
C GLY A 180 0.42 7.28 -4.39
N PRO A 181 1.42 8.04 -4.89
CA PRO A 181 2.06 9.12 -4.12
C PRO A 181 1.14 10.31 -3.84
N THR A 182 0.25 10.62 -4.78
CA THR A 182 -0.73 11.72 -4.65
C THR A 182 -1.74 11.49 -3.54
N ALA A 183 -2.00 10.22 -3.18
CA ALA A 183 -2.89 9.92 -2.08
C ALA A 183 -2.25 10.25 -0.72
N ALA A 184 -0.93 10.14 -0.57
CA ALA A 184 -0.26 10.18 0.74
C ALA A 184 -0.48 11.48 1.54
N ASN A 185 -0.54 12.63 0.86
CA ASN A 185 -0.45 13.96 1.48
C ASN A 185 -1.73 14.42 2.21
N GLY A 186 -2.83 13.67 2.14
CA GLY A 186 -4.13 14.09 2.70
C GLY A 186 -4.33 13.91 4.21
N LEU A 187 -3.29 13.60 5.00
CA LEU A 187 -3.41 13.21 6.42
C LEU A 187 -2.71 14.16 7.40
N THR A 188 -2.40 15.40 7.02
CA THR A 188 -1.72 16.36 7.91
C THR A 188 -2.54 16.85 9.12
N ASN A 189 -3.74 16.30 9.37
CA ASN A 189 -4.56 16.63 10.54
C ASN A 189 -5.41 15.41 10.98
N ILE A 190 -4.83 14.48 11.72
CA ILE A 190 -5.59 13.60 12.63
C ILE A 190 -4.90 13.64 13.98
#